data_AF-A0A552V884-F1
#
_entry.id   AF-A0A552V884-F1
#
_cell.length_a   1.000
_cell.length_b   1.000
_cell.length_c   1.000
_cell.angle_alpha   90.00
_cell.angle_beta   90.00
_cell.angle_gamma   90.00
#
_symmetry.space_group_name_H-M   'P 1'
#
loop_
_entity.id
_entity.type
_entity.pdbx_description
1 polymer ?
#
loop_
_entity_poly.entity_id
_entity_poly.type
_entity_poly.pdbx_seq_one_letter_code
_entity_poly.pdbx_strand_id
1 'polypeptide(L)'
;MKYIFFLGFILILNSCAKNSYSNFDYNRADNPWIDAFKDQAFITCLKESYAHDSIFKLIEKKDALNPYDGLSLESLQKARSLGKLISKDIPPPSMCENCTEGQNYYMATCFHYYKSKELDSIANAEYRKFLALK
;
A
#
# COMPACT_ATOMS: atom_id res chain seq x y z
N MET A 1 -40.51 5.83 23.00
CA MET A 1 -39.89 4.58 22.48
C MET A 1 -39.94 4.43 20.96
N LYS A 2 -41.00 4.88 20.24
CA LYS A 2 -41.07 4.78 18.76
C LYS A 2 -39.98 5.54 17.99
N TYR A 3 -39.47 6.66 18.53
CA TYR A 3 -38.45 7.48 17.87
C TYR A 3 -37.01 6.95 18.00
N ILE A 4 -36.75 6.05 18.95
CA ILE A 4 -35.40 5.45 19.16
C ILE A 4 -35.08 4.47 18.02
N PHE A 5 -36.08 3.71 17.54
CA PHE A 5 -35.92 2.85 16.36
C PHE A 5 -35.66 3.65 15.08
N PHE A 6 -36.23 4.86 14.96
CA PHE A 6 -36.00 5.72 13.80
C PHE A 6 -34.58 6.31 13.77
N LEU A 7 -34.04 6.69 14.93
CA LEU A 7 -32.65 7.18 15.06
C LEU A 7 -31.62 6.09 14.74
N GLY A 8 -31.89 4.83 15.12
CA GLY A 8 -31.04 3.68 14.76
C GLY A 8 -31.02 3.42 13.25
N PHE A 9 -32.15 3.61 12.56
CA PHE A 9 -32.25 3.37 11.11
C PHE A 9 -31.51 4.43 10.27
N ILE A 10 -31.51 5.69 10.71
CA ILE A 10 -30.81 6.79 10.01
C ILE A 10 -29.28 6.65 10.09
N LEU A 11 -28.75 6.07 11.18
CA LEU A 11 -27.30 5.82 11.31
C LEU A 11 -26.79 4.70 10.39
N ILE A 12 -27.63 3.76 9.98
CA ILE A 12 -27.25 2.65 9.10
C ILE A 12 -27.14 3.10 7.63
N LEU A 13 -27.93 4.09 7.21
CA LEU A 13 -27.99 4.54 5.81
C LEU A 13 -26.80 5.41 5.36
N ASN A 14 -25.99 5.94 6.30
CA ASN A 14 -24.82 6.78 5.97
C ASN A 14 -23.50 6.01 5.83
N SER A 15 -23.47 4.68 6.00
CA SER A 15 -22.22 3.91 5.96
C SER A 15 -21.81 3.43 4.56
N CYS A 16 -22.57 3.78 3.51
CA CYS A 16 -22.20 3.47 2.13
C CYS A 16 -21.24 4.52 1.58
N ALA A 17 -19.97 4.50 2.01
CA ALA A 17 -18.91 5.14 1.25
C ALA A 17 -18.83 4.42 -0.12
N LYS A 18 -19.25 5.09 -1.19
CA LYS A 18 -19.03 4.61 -2.55
C LYS A 18 -17.52 4.55 -2.75
N ASN A 19 -16.96 3.35 -2.87
CA ASN A 19 -15.59 3.17 -3.37
C ASN A 19 -15.59 3.60 -4.85
N SER A 20 -15.41 4.91 -5.12
CA SER A 20 -15.15 5.38 -6.47
C SER A 20 -13.67 5.13 -6.76
N TYR A 21 -13.38 4.06 -7.49
CA TYR A 21 -12.08 3.93 -8.13
C TYR A 21 -12.06 4.89 -9.31
N SER A 22 -11.04 5.73 -9.38
CA SER A 22 -10.78 6.49 -10.60
C SER A 22 -10.54 5.53 -11.76
N ASN A 23 -10.96 5.93 -12.96
CA ASN A 23 -10.55 5.23 -14.17
C ASN A 23 -9.02 5.22 -14.26
N PHE A 24 -8.49 4.14 -14.82
CA PHE A 24 -7.06 4.05 -15.11
C PHE A 24 -6.66 5.10 -16.15
N ASP A 25 -5.55 5.78 -15.90
CA ASP A 25 -5.01 6.84 -16.76
C ASP A 25 -3.49 6.71 -16.84
N TYR A 26 -2.98 6.46 -18.05
CA TYR A 26 -1.55 6.35 -18.34
C TYR A 26 -0.79 7.66 -18.10
N ASN A 27 -1.48 8.80 -18.20
CA ASN A 27 -0.88 10.14 -18.09
C ASN A 27 -1.21 10.79 -16.75
N ARG A 28 -1.62 9.98 -15.76
CA ARG A 28 -1.88 10.44 -14.41
C ARG A 28 -0.61 11.08 -13.81
N ALA A 29 -0.51 12.40 -13.95
CA ALA A 29 0.61 13.20 -13.47
C ALA A 29 0.42 13.69 -12.03
N ASP A 30 -0.75 13.48 -11.44
CA ASP A 30 -1.05 13.90 -10.08
C ASP A 30 -0.36 13.04 -9.03
N ASN A 31 0.51 12.07 -9.42
CA ASN A 31 0.99 10.96 -8.60
C ASN A 31 1.08 11.38 -7.13
N PRO A 32 -0.01 11.19 -6.38
CA PRO A 32 -0.21 11.93 -5.16
C PRO A 32 0.93 11.58 -4.23
N TRP A 33 1.44 12.56 -3.49
CA TRP A 33 2.48 12.32 -2.49
C TRP A 33 2.19 11.06 -1.65
N ILE A 34 0.91 10.82 -1.36
CA ILE A 34 0.37 9.62 -0.71
C ILE A 34 0.64 8.34 -1.51
N ASP A 35 0.32 8.31 -2.80
CA ASP A 35 0.57 7.15 -3.65
C ASP A 35 2.07 6.90 -3.79
N ALA A 36 2.89 7.95 -3.91
CA ALA A 36 4.34 7.80 -3.90
C ALA A 36 4.87 7.19 -2.59
N PHE A 37 4.35 7.61 -1.44
CA PHE A 37 4.69 7.00 -0.15
C PHE A 37 4.32 5.51 -0.13
N LYS A 38 3.12 5.18 -0.61
CA LYS A 38 2.61 3.80 -0.62
C LYS A 38 3.37 2.91 -1.60
N ASP A 39 3.70 3.44 -2.78
CA ASP A 39 4.52 2.76 -3.78
C ASP A 39 5.90 2.42 -3.21
N GLN A 40 6.53 3.34 -2.48
CA GLN A 40 7.82 3.05 -1.83
C GLN A 40 7.72 1.92 -0.80
N ALA A 41 6.64 1.86 -0.02
CA ALA A 41 6.40 0.74 0.89
C ALA A 41 6.19 -0.58 0.14
N PHE A 42 5.40 -0.56 -0.94
CA PHE A 42 5.14 -1.73 -1.79
C PHE A 42 6.40 -2.25 -2.48
N ILE A 43 7.13 -1.37 -3.17
CA ILE A 43 8.39 -1.67 -3.86
C ILE A 43 9.41 -2.23 -2.87
N THR A 44 9.53 -1.64 -1.68
CA THR A 44 10.46 -2.13 -0.65
C THR A 44 10.04 -3.51 -0.14
N CYS A 45 8.75 -3.74 0.10
CA CYS A 45 8.23 -5.05 0.48
C CYS A 45 8.61 -6.13 -0.54
N LEU A 46 8.42 -5.86 -1.84
CA LEU A 46 8.82 -6.78 -2.90
C LEU A 46 10.34 -6.98 -2.92
N LYS A 47 11.12 -5.90 -2.88
CA LYS A 47 12.58 -5.96 -2.93
C LYS A 47 13.17 -6.85 -1.83
N GLU A 48 12.64 -6.70 -0.61
CA GLU A 48 13.07 -7.48 0.55
C GLU A 48 12.59 -8.93 0.47
N SER A 49 11.36 -9.16 -0.02
CA SER A 49 10.82 -10.51 -0.21
C SER A 49 11.61 -11.31 -1.26
N TYR A 50 12.12 -10.64 -2.30
CA TYR A 50 12.96 -11.23 -3.35
C TYR A 50 14.47 -10.98 -3.13
N ALA A 51 14.92 -10.61 -1.93
CA ALA A 51 16.30 -10.19 -1.69
C ALA A 51 17.36 -11.24 -2.02
N HIS A 52 16.98 -12.53 -1.95
CA HIS A 52 17.84 -13.67 -2.27
C HIS A 52 17.75 -14.12 -3.74
N ASP A 53 16.99 -13.42 -4.57
CA ASP A 53 16.84 -13.69 -6.00
C ASP A 53 17.38 -12.52 -6.86
N SER A 54 17.69 -12.82 -8.11
CA SER A 54 17.98 -11.85 -9.17
C SER A 54 16.74 -11.11 -9.69
N ILE A 55 15.52 -11.61 -9.45
CA ILE A 55 14.27 -11.05 -9.99
C ILE A 55 14.19 -9.53 -9.81
N PHE A 56 14.41 -9.02 -8.59
CA PHE A 56 14.25 -7.59 -8.35
C PHE A 56 15.33 -6.75 -9.04
N LYS A 57 16.55 -7.30 -9.17
CA LYS A 57 17.62 -6.65 -9.95
C LYS A 57 17.27 -6.59 -11.44
N LEU A 58 16.55 -7.59 -11.96
CA LEU A 58 16.09 -7.58 -13.35
C LEU A 58 14.95 -6.57 -13.58
N ILE A 59 14.06 -6.41 -12.59
CA ILE A 59 13.02 -5.37 -12.61
C ILE A 59 13.67 -3.98 -12.64
N GLU A 60 14.58 -3.68 -11.71
CA GLU A 60 15.26 -2.37 -11.62
C GLU A 60 16.08 -2.00 -12.87
N LYS A 61 16.43 -2.96 -13.73
CA LYS A 61 17.10 -2.70 -15.02
C LYS A 61 16.17 -2.19 -16.12
N LYS A 62 14.88 -2.51 -16.04
CA LYS A 62 13.90 -2.24 -17.09
C LYS A 62 12.79 -1.31 -16.65
N ASP A 63 12.57 -1.20 -15.35
CA ASP A 63 11.46 -0.51 -14.74
C ASP A 63 11.96 0.68 -13.92
N ALA A 64 11.37 1.86 -14.15
CA ALA A 64 11.69 3.09 -13.42
C ALA A 64 11.08 3.11 -12.01
N LEU A 65 10.24 2.12 -11.69
CA LEU A 65 9.49 2.00 -10.45
C LEU A 65 8.67 3.27 -10.22
N ASN A 66 8.80 3.89 -9.04
CA ASN A 66 8.25 5.22 -8.79
C ASN A 66 9.40 6.26 -8.80
N PRO A 67 9.47 7.14 -9.82
CA PRO A 67 10.51 8.16 -9.94
C PRO A 67 10.21 9.45 -9.14
N TYR A 68 9.10 9.54 -8.41
CA TYR A 68 8.70 10.74 -7.67
C TYR A 68 9.72 11.08 -6.57
N ASP A 69 10.27 12.29 -6.63
CA ASP A 69 11.31 12.80 -5.75
C ASP A 69 10.78 13.76 -4.65
N GLY A 70 9.48 14.00 -4.61
CA GLY A 70 8.86 14.94 -3.65
C GLY A 70 8.70 14.41 -2.22
N LEU A 71 9.10 13.16 -1.93
CA LEU A 71 9.13 12.63 -0.58
C LEU A 71 10.34 13.16 0.19
N SER A 72 10.15 13.61 1.43
CA SER A 72 11.28 13.91 2.31
C SER A 72 12.08 12.63 2.62
N LEU A 73 13.35 12.78 3.00
CA LEU A 73 14.18 11.64 3.40
C LEU A 73 13.55 10.85 4.56
N GLU A 74 12.94 11.54 5.53
CA GLU A 74 12.25 10.93 6.67
C GLU A 74 11.06 10.08 6.22
N SER A 75 10.17 10.64 5.39
CA SER A 75 9.00 9.93 4.90
C SER A 75 9.39 8.75 4.01
N LEU A 76 10.44 8.90 3.20
CA LEU A 76 11.00 7.81 2.39
C LEU A 76 11.56 6.68 3.26
N GLN A 77 12.32 7.01 4.32
CA GLN A 77 12.82 6.02 5.28
C GLN A 77 11.68 5.32 6.01
N LYS A 78 10.63 6.06 6.38
CA LYS A 78 9.43 5.49 7.01
C LYS A 78 8.73 4.51 6.08
N ALA A 79 8.44 4.89 4.83
CA ALA A 79 7.83 4.00 3.85
C ALA A 79 8.65 2.71 3.66
N ARG A 80 9.97 2.83 3.51
CA ARG A 80 10.89 1.68 3.40
C ARG A 80 10.84 0.79 4.64
N SER A 81 10.81 1.37 5.84
CA SER A 81 10.74 0.60 7.08
C SER A 81 9.45 -0.24 7.18
N LEU A 82 8.32 0.29 6.71
CA LEU A 82 7.05 -0.43 6.67
C LEU A 82 7.11 -1.59 5.67
N GLY A 83 7.63 -1.36 4.47
CA GLY A 83 7.81 -2.42 3.48
C GLY A 83 8.67 -3.58 4.01
N LYS A 84 9.78 -3.25 4.68
CA LYS A 84 10.68 -4.22 5.35
C LYS A 84 10.01 -5.01 6.47
N LEU A 85 9.05 -4.40 7.17
CA LEU A 85 8.33 -5.06 8.24
C LEU A 85 7.41 -6.12 7.64
N ILE A 86 6.61 -5.72 6.65
CA ILE A 86 5.65 -6.63 5.99
C ILE A 86 6.36 -7.80 5.32
N SER A 87 7.52 -7.60 4.69
CA SER A 87 8.26 -8.67 4.02
C SER A 87 8.75 -9.78 4.95
N LYS A 88 8.91 -9.50 6.25
CA LYS A 88 9.40 -10.48 7.23
C LYS A 88 8.32 -11.42 7.75
N ASP A 89 7.08 -10.95 7.75
CA ASP A 89 5.95 -11.65 8.37
C ASP A 89 5.05 -12.34 7.33
N ILE A 90 5.54 -12.55 6.11
CA ILE A 90 4.77 -13.21 5.05
C ILE A 90 4.70 -14.71 5.36
N PRO A 91 3.50 -15.27 5.65
CA PRO A 91 3.39 -16.67 5.98
C PRO A 91 3.58 -17.55 4.73
N PRO A 92 4.02 -18.80 4.91
CA PRO A 92 3.99 -19.80 3.86
C PRO A 92 2.58 -19.98 3.29
N PRO A 93 2.44 -20.38 2.01
CA PRO A 93 1.15 -20.59 1.40
C PRO A 93 0.33 -21.68 2.09
N SER A 94 -0.83 -21.32 2.63
CA SER A 94 -1.73 -22.26 3.32
C SER A 94 -2.95 -22.69 2.50
N MET A 95 -3.34 -21.91 1.49
CA MET A 95 -4.53 -22.17 0.65
C MET A 95 -4.18 -22.47 -0.80
N CYS A 96 -2.97 -22.95 -1.07
CA CYS A 96 -2.49 -23.20 -2.43
C CYS A 96 -2.31 -24.71 -2.66
N GLU A 97 -3.29 -25.33 -3.32
CA GLU A 97 -3.32 -26.79 -3.56
C GLU A 97 -2.12 -27.30 -4.38
N ASN A 98 -1.56 -26.46 -5.25
CA ASN A 98 -0.46 -26.82 -6.15
C ASN A 98 0.83 -25.99 -5.91
N CYS A 99 1.01 -25.41 -4.73
CA CYS A 99 2.23 -24.65 -4.46
C CYS A 99 3.41 -25.57 -4.19
N THR A 100 4.54 -25.30 -4.83
CA THR A 100 5.80 -25.99 -4.54
C THR A 100 6.47 -25.42 -3.30
N GLU A 101 7.32 -26.21 -2.66
CA GLU A 101 8.18 -25.75 -1.58
C GLU A 101 8.98 -24.51 -2.03
N GLY A 102 9.05 -23.50 -1.15
CA GLY A 102 9.71 -22.22 -1.45
C GLY A 102 8.85 -21.18 -2.19
N GLN A 103 7.63 -21.52 -2.63
CA GLN A 103 6.68 -20.51 -3.10
C GLN A 103 6.07 -19.76 -1.92
N ASN A 104 5.84 -18.46 -2.09
CA ASN A 104 5.35 -17.56 -1.05
C ASN A 104 4.37 -16.54 -1.63
N TYR A 105 3.52 -15.97 -0.77
CA TYR A 105 2.56 -14.94 -1.17
C TYR A 105 3.17 -13.52 -1.23
N TYR A 106 4.41 -13.37 -1.70
CA TYR A 106 5.12 -12.09 -1.69
C TYR A 106 4.36 -10.98 -2.40
N MET A 107 4.05 -11.17 -3.68
CA MET A 107 3.34 -10.16 -4.48
C MET A 107 1.95 -9.85 -3.91
N ALA A 108 1.17 -10.89 -3.58
CA ALA A 108 -0.18 -10.72 -3.07
C ALA A 108 -0.18 -9.99 -1.71
N THR A 109 0.73 -10.35 -0.80
CA THR A 109 0.81 -9.72 0.53
C THR A 109 1.25 -8.26 0.43
N CYS A 110 2.30 -7.96 -0.33
CA CYS A 110 2.73 -6.59 -0.55
C CYS A 110 1.60 -5.76 -1.19
N PHE A 111 0.87 -6.31 -2.17
CA PHE A 111 -0.25 -5.63 -2.83
C PHE A 111 -1.44 -5.40 -1.88
N HIS A 112 -1.78 -6.37 -1.04
CA HIS A 112 -2.82 -6.21 -0.03
C HIS A 112 -2.44 -5.14 0.99
N TYR A 113 -1.17 -5.06 1.40
CA TYR A 113 -0.70 -3.98 2.26
C TYR A 113 -0.77 -2.62 1.59
N TYR A 114 -0.37 -2.53 0.31
CA TYR A 114 -0.51 -1.32 -0.51
C TYR A 114 -1.96 -0.79 -0.55
N LYS A 115 -2.94 -1.69 -0.61
CA LYS A 115 -4.37 -1.35 -0.61
C LYS A 115 -5.01 -1.28 0.79
N SER A 116 -4.23 -1.42 1.85
CA SER A 116 -4.77 -1.50 3.21
C SER A 116 -5.16 -0.12 3.74
N LYS A 117 -6.26 -0.08 4.51
CA LYS A 117 -6.64 1.12 5.27
C LYS A 117 -5.56 1.56 6.27
N GLU A 118 -4.76 0.61 6.74
CA GLU A 118 -3.64 0.87 7.63
C GLU A 118 -2.59 1.74 6.93
N LEU A 119 -2.09 1.30 5.78
CA LEU A 119 -1.10 2.07 5.03
C LEU A 119 -1.69 3.39 4.52
N ASP A 120 -2.96 3.42 4.10
CA ASP A 120 -3.65 4.67 3.76
C ASP A 120 -3.65 5.65 4.93
N SER A 121 -3.98 5.20 6.14
CA SER A 121 -3.99 6.04 7.34
C SER A 121 -2.60 6.61 7.65
N ILE A 122 -1.55 5.78 7.56
CA ILE A 122 -0.16 6.20 7.79
C ILE A 122 0.27 7.20 6.73
N ALA A 123 0.05 6.92 5.45
CA ALA A 123 0.44 7.80 4.34
C ALA A 123 -0.25 9.17 4.45
N ASN A 124 -1.54 9.20 4.81
CA ASN A 124 -2.28 10.43 5.06
C ASN A 124 -1.72 11.22 6.26
N ALA A 125 -1.30 10.54 7.33
CA ALA A 125 -0.69 11.19 8.49
C ALA A 125 0.66 11.83 8.14
N GLU A 126 1.50 11.12 7.38
CA GLU A 126 2.78 11.64 6.91
C GLU A 126 2.59 12.80 5.91
N TYR A 127 1.59 12.72 5.04
CA TYR A 127 1.28 13.81 4.12
C TYR A 127 0.87 15.09 4.85
N ARG A 128 0.08 14.98 5.93
CA ARG A 128 -0.25 16.14 6.77
C ARG A 128 0.98 16.77 7.41
N LYS A 129 1.95 15.97 7.87
CA LYS A 129 3.22 16.50 8.40
C LYS A 129 4.00 17.24 7.32
N PHE A 130 4.08 16.67 6.11
CA PHE A 130 4.72 17.31 4.96
C PHE A 130 4.09 18.66 4.63
N LEU A 131 2.76 18.76 4.64
CA LEU A 131 2.05 20.03 4.40
C LEU A 131 2.31 21.07 5.49
N ALA A 132 2.48 20.65 6.75
CA ALA A 132 2.76 21.57 7.87
C ALA A 132 4.19 22.13 7.87
N LEU A 133 5.10 21.53 7.10
CA LEU A 133 6.51 21.95 6.95
C LEU A 133 6.74 22.85 5.73
N LYS A 134 5.72 23.05 4.89
CA LYS A 134 5.73 23.96 3.73
C LYS A 134 5.10 25.30 4.09
#